data_AF-A0A534UBW3-F1
#
_entry.id   AF-A0A534UBW3-F1
#
_cell.length_a   1.000
_cell.length_b   1.000
_cell.length_c   1.000
_cell.angle_alpha   90.00
_cell.angle_beta   90.00
_cell.angle_gamma   90.00
#
_symmetry.space_group_name_H-M   'P 1'
#
loop_
_entity.id
_entity.type
_entity.pdbx_description
1 polymer ?
#
loop_
_entity_poly.entity_id
_entity_poly.type
_entity_poly.pdbx_seq_one_letter_code
_entity_poly.pdbx_strand_id
1 'polypeptide(L)'
;MNWMVANRGLVLGVGGALIAIALVGWGFSAWQGSREAKAGAELAEAIELQSRPISSEGSAQPGQETFASKEEREKAVIAALEKVRADHRGTTAAQTALAEIGFHKLKGADAAGAQKDLEQFLASAAKGHPLRPFAQESLGYALEAQNRLDDAKAAFEKLRDLELPARADYQVARLALLQGKPDARQQLERVAKEHPKDLDVVREANERLELSSLPPVAPGQAKAPAAKPEPKEAPGKKPQGKKQK
;
A
#
# COMPACT_ATOMS: atom_id res chain seq x y z
N MET A 1 -48.05 -4.38 42.85
CA MET A 1 -46.74 -4.98 43.20
C MET A 1 -46.78 -6.52 43.40
N ASN A 2 -47.95 -7.19 43.46
CA ASN A 2 -48.04 -8.65 43.73
C ASN A 2 -47.54 -9.59 42.61
N TRP A 3 -47.48 -9.15 41.35
CA TRP A 3 -47.13 -10.05 40.23
C TRP A 3 -45.65 -10.42 40.17
N MET A 4 -44.75 -9.47 40.44
CA MET A 4 -43.30 -9.74 40.49
C MET A 4 -42.92 -10.67 41.65
N VAL A 5 -43.63 -10.57 42.78
CA VAL A 5 -43.41 -11.45 43.94
C VAL A 5 -43.90 -12.87 43.64
N ALA A 6 -45.06 -13.01 42.97
CA ALA A 6 -45.59 -14.31 42.53
C ALA A 6 -44.73 -14.98 41.43
N ASN A 7 -44.06 -14.19 40.58
CA ASN A 7 -43.22 -14.68 39.48
C ASN A 7 -41.72 -14.51 39.75
N ARG A 8 -41.31 -14.43 41.03
CA ARG A 8 -39.92 -14.14 41.44
C ARG A 8 -38.90 -15.09 40.79
N GLY A 9 -39.21 -16.37 40.67
CA GLY A 9 -38.35 -17.35 40.00
C GLY A 9 -38.15 -17.05 38.51
N LEU A 10 -39.21 -16.63 37.81
CA LEU A 10 -39.16 -16.28 36.39
C LEU A 10 -38.43 -14.94 36.18
N VAL A 11 -38.66 -13.94 37.03
CA VAL A 11 -37.96 -12.64 36.96
C VAL A 11 -36.47 -12.79 37.24
N LEU A 12 -36.09 -13.60 38.23
CA LEU A 12 -34.67 -13.89 38.52
C LEU A 12 -34.03 -14.74 37.43
N GLY A 13 -34.74 -15.71 36.86
CA GLY A 13 -34.25 -16.54 35.76
C GLY A 13 -33.99 -15.73 34.48
N VAL A 14 -34.97 -14.91 34.07
CA VAL A 14 -34.83 -14.05 32.90
C VAL A 14 -33.79 -12.95 33.13
N GLY A 15 -33.80 -12.31 34.31
CA GLY A 15 -32.79 -11.30 34.67
C GLY A 15 -31.37 -11.88 34.68
N GLY A 16 -31.17 -13.06 35.26
CA GLY A 16 -29.89 -13.76 35.27
C GLY A 16 -29.42 -14.14 33.86
N ALA A 17 -30.33 -14.63 33.01
CA ALA A 17 -30.02 -14.96 31.62
C ALA A 17 -29.59 -13.71 30.81
N LEU A 18 -30.27 -12.58 30.98
CA LEU A 18 -29.89 -11.33 30.30
C LEU A 18 -28.52 -10.81 30.74
N ILE A 19 -28.21 -10.89 32.05
CA ILE A 19 -26.90 -10.50 32.57
C ILE A 19 -25.80 -11.43 32.02
N ALA A 20 -26.04 -12.74 31.97
CA ALA A 20 -25.09 -13.69 31.42
C ALA A 20 -24.79 -13.41 29.94
N ILE A 21 -25.81 -13.13 29.12
CA ILE A 21 -25.64 -12.74 27.71
C ILE A 21 -24.84 -11.44 27.59
N ALA A 22 -25.14 -10.43 28.41
CA ALA A 22 -24.40 -9.17 28.42
C ALA A 22 -22.93 -9.36 28.78
N LEU A 23 -22.62 -10.19 29.78
CA LEU A 23 -21.24 -10.49 30.19
C LEU A 23 -20.48 -11.27 29.11
N VAL A 24 -21.12 -12.22 28.44
CA VAL A 24 -20.52 -12.94 27.31
C VAL A 24 -20.23 -11.98 26.15
N GLY A 25 -21.17 -11.10 25.81
CA GLY A 25 -20.98 -10.09 24.77
C GLY A 25 -19.84 -9.11 25.10
N TRP A 26 -19.78 -8.63 26.35
CA TRP A 26 -18.69 -7.76 26.81
C TRP A 26 -17.34 -8.46 26.80
N GLY A 27 -17.26 -9.69 27.33
CA GLY A 27 -16.03 -10.49 27.33
C GLY A 27 -15.52 -10.79 25.92
N PHE A 28 -16.42 -11.11 24.99
CA PHE A 28 -16.08 -11.32 23.58
C PHE A 28 -15.57 -10.03 22.92
N SER A 29 -16.22 -8.90 23.18
CA SER A 29 -15.79 -7.58 22.67
C SER A 29 -14.41 -7.18 23.20
N ALA A 30 -14.17 -7.33 24.51
CA ALA A 30 -12.87 -7.03 25.11
C ALA A 30 -11.75 -7.93 24.56
N TRP A 31 -12.04 -9.22 24.35
CA TRP A 31 -11.10 -10.16 23.75
C TRP A 31 -10.77 -9.78 22.30
N GLN A 32 -11.78 -9.47 21.47
CA GLN A 32 -11.57 -9.00 20.10
C GLN A 32 -10.73 -7.71 20.06
N GLY A 33 -11.02 -6.74 20.93
CA GLY A 33 -10.24 -5.50 21.03
C GLY A 33 -8.78 -5.75 21.37
N SER A 34 -8.49 -6.65 22.32
CA SER A 34 -7.11 -7.02 22.68
C SER A 34 -6.36 -7.71 21.54
N ARG A 35 -7.07 -8.56 20.77
CA ARG A 35 -6.51 -9.24 19.60
C ARG A 35 -6.20 -8.27 18.48
N GLU A 36 -7.10 -7.33 18.18
CA GLU A 36 -6.86 -6.28 17.18
C GLU A 36 -5.68 -5.38 17.58
N ALA A 37 -5.57 -4.99 18.86
CA ALA A 37 -4.45 -4.17 19.33
C ALA A 37 -3.10 -4.88 19.16
N LYS A 38 -3.03 -6.17 19.54
CA LYS A 38 -1.82 -6.98 19.36
C LYS A 38 -1.48 -7.18 17.87
N ALA A 39 -2.47 -7.49 17.06
CA ALA A 39 -2.29 -7.67 15.62
C ALA A 39 -1.80 -6.39 14.94
N GLY A 40 -2.33 -5.23 15.36
CA GLY A 40 -1.89 -3.92 14.88
C GLY A 40 -0.43 -3.61 15.25
N ALA A 41 0.00 -3.97 16.47
CA ALA A 41 1.39 -3.79 16.88
C ALA A 41 2.36 -4.65 16.04
N GLU A 42 2.05 -5.93 15.85
CA GLU A 42 2.89 -6.82 15.03
C GLU A 42 2.90 -6.42 13.54
N LEU A 43 1.78 -5.88 13.03
CA LEU A 43 1.75 -5.29 11.70
C LEU A 43 2.67 -4.06 11.60
N ALA A 44 2.66 -3.19 12.61
CA ALA A 44 3.53 -2.01 12.64
C ALA A 44 5.02 -2.42 12.63
N GLU A 45 5.40 -3.43 13.43
CA GLU A 45 6.75 -4.00 13.43
C GLU A 45 7.13 -4.57 12.05
N ALA A 46 6.21 -5.27 11.38
CA ALA A 46 6.44 -5.80 10.03
C ALA A 46 6.68 -4.69 8.99
N ILE A 47 5.91 -3.60 9.05
CA ILE A 47 6.06 -2.45 8.15
C ILE A 47 7.36 -1.69 8.45
N GLU A 48 7.77 -1.59 9.72
CA GLU A 48 9.01 -0.90 10.12
C GLU A 48 10.25 -1.51 9.43
N LEU A 49 10.24 -2.81 9.14
CA LEU A 49 11.32 -3.48 8.41
C LEU A 49 11.64 -2.80 7.07
N GLN A 50 10.65 -2.19 6.40
CA GLN A 50 10.85 -1.49 5.13
C GLN A 50 11.76 -0.26 5.27
N SER A 51 11.72 0.39 6.44
CA SER A 51 12.47 1.62 6.72
C SER A 51 13.91 1.34 7.15
N ARG A 52 14.24 0.09 7.52
CA ARG A 52 15.56 -0.26 8.02
C ARG A 52 16.62 -0.08 6.93
N PRO A 53 17.78 0.51 7.26
CA PRO A 53 18.81 0.82 6.30
C PRO A 53 19.50 -0.43 5.78
N ILE A 54 20.12 -0.28 4.60
CA ILE A 54 20.97 -1.30 4.01
C ILE A 54 22.40 -0.98 4.37
N SER A 55 23.15 -1.99 4.80
CA SER A 55 24.51 -1.84 5.33
C SER A 55 25.46 -1.10 4.39
N SER A 56 25.27 -1.25 3.07
CA SER A 56 26.07 -0.58 2.05
C SER A 56 25.72 0.89 1.79
N GLU A 57 24.60 1.39 2.32
CA GLU A 57 24.13 2.77 2.06
C GLU A 57 24.67 3.79 3.07
N GLY A 58 25.43 3.37 4.09
CA GLY A 58 26.12 4.25 5.04
C GLY A 58 25.20 5.11 5.93
N SER A 59 23.90 4.85 5.89
CA SER A 59 22.85 5.65 6.52
C SER A 59 22.42 5.13 7.90
N ALA A 60 23.04 4.06 8.39
CA ALA A 60 22.66 3.42 9.66
C ALA A 60 23.21 4.17 10.87
N GLN A 61 22.35 4.47 11.84
CA GLN A 61 22.78 4.97 13.14
C GLN A 61 23.45 3.86 13.98
N PRO A 62 24.36 4.20 14.92
CA PRO A 62 24.97 3.22 15.81
C PRO A 62 23.92 2.39 16.57
N GLY A 63 23.99 1.06 16.46
CA GLY A 63 23.07 0.14 17.13
C GLY A 63 21.77 -0.16 16.36
N GLN A 64 21.58 0.43 15.17
CA GLN A 64 20.43 0.11 14.32
C GLN A 64 20.67 -1.20 13.55
N GLU A 65 19.67 -2.08 13.54
CA GLU A 65 19.71 -3.28 12.71
C GLU A 65 19.62 -2.91 11.22
N THR A 66 20.49 -3.52 10.41
CA THR A 66 20.59 -3.31 8.97
C THR A 66 20.30 -4.59 8.20
N PHE A 67 19.88 -4.44 6.95
CA PHE A 67 19.85 -5.55 5.99
C PHE A 67 21.12 -5.55 5.11
N ALA A 68 21.51 -6.69 4.55
CA ALA A 68 22.66 -6.74 3.65
C ALA A 68 22.30 -6.23 2.24
N SER A 69 21.05 -6.40 1.82
CA SER A 69 20.57 -5.92 0.52
C SER A 69 19.08 -5.51 0.51
N LYS A 70 18.63 -4.89 -0.59
CA LYS A 70 17.22 -4.56 -0.82
C LYS A 70 16.36 -5.81 -0.87
N GLU A 71 16.87 -6.86 -1.51
CA GLU A 71 16.20 -8.14 -1.70
C GLU A 71 16.03 -8.89 -0.38
N GLU A 72 17.02 -8.86 0.51
CA GLU A 72 16.90 -9.46 1.85
C GLU A 72 15.88 -8.73 2.71
N ARG A 73 15.88 -7.40 2.68
CA ARG A 73 14.87 -6.58 3.37
C ARG A 73 13.47 -6.92 2.87
N GLU A 74 13.30 -7.00 1.55
CA GLU A 74 12.01 -7.32 0.93
C GLU A 74 11.50 -8.70 1.37
N LYS A 75 12.37 -9.72 1.37
CA LYS A 75 12.03 -11.06 1.86
C LYS A 75 11.63 -11.04 3.34
N ALA A 76 12.36 -10.29 4.17
CA ALA A 76 12.05 -10.17 5.60
C ALA A 76 10.70 -9.48 5.84
N VAL A 77 10.40 -8.41 5.09
CA VAL A 77 9.10 -7.73 5.15
C VAL A 77 7.97 -8.69 4.78
N ILE A 78 8.07 -9.38 3.63
CA ILE A 78 7.03 -10.34 3.19
C ILE A 78 6.85 -11.45 4.23
N ALA A 79 7.93 -12.02 4.77
CA ALA A 79 7.86 -13.06 5.79
C ALA A 79 7.18 -12.57 7.08
N ALA A 80 7.48 -11.34 7.52
CA ALA A 80 6.84 -10.75 8.69
C ALA A 80 5.33 -10.50 8.46
N LEU A 81 4.95 -10.00 7.28
CA LEU A 81 3.54 -9.82 6.91
C LEU A 81 2.80 -11.17 6.82
N GLU A 82 3.43 -12.22 6.28
CA GLU A 82 2.86 -13.57 6.26
C GLU A 82 2.63 -14.12 7.66
N LYS A 83 3.56 -13.85 8.59
CA LYS A 83 3.41 -14.20 10.00
C LYS A 83 2.20 -13.48 10.63
N VAL A 84 2.04 -12.17 10.41
CA VAL A 84 0.87 -11.41 10.88
C VAL A 84 -0.43 -12.03 10.38
N ARG A 85 -0.49 -12.42 9.10
CA ARG A 85 -1.66 -13.10 8.53
C ARG A 85 -1.94 -14.45 9.18
N ALA A 86 -0.90 -15.24 9.43
CA ALA A 86 -1.02 -16.57 10.00
C ALA A 86 -1.51 -16.51 11.45
N ASP A 87 -0.94 -15.60 12.25
CA ASP A 87 -1.16 -15.52 13.69
C ASP A 87 -2.43 -14.74 14.06
N HIS A 88 -2.84 -13.76 13.25
CA HIS A 88 -3.95 -12.85 13.54
C HIS A 88 -5.13 -12.96 12.58
N ARG A 89 -5.44 -14.19 12.14
CA ARG A 89 -6.57 -14.44 11.21
C ARG A 89 -7.87 -13.77 11.68
N GLY A 90 -8.54 -13.12 10.73
CA GLY A 90 -9.82 -12.44 10.95
C GLY A 90 -9.73 -11.03 11.53
N THR A 91 -8.52 -10.53 11.80
CA THR A 91 -8.30 -9.13 12.21
C THR A 91 -8.13 -8.21 11.00
N THR A 92 -8.34 -6.92 11.21
CA THR A 92 -8.06 -5.89 10.20
C THR A 92 -6.57 -5.88 9.85
N ALA A 93 -5.68 -6.05 10.83
CA ALA A 93 -4.25 -6.10 10.60
C ALA A 93 -3.81 -7.25 9.67
N ALA A 94 -4.43 -8.43 9.79
CA ALA A 94 -4.17 -9.54 8.88
C ALA A 94 -4.69 -9.25 7.45
N GLN A 95 -5.77 -8.49 7.30
CA GLN A 95 -6.26 -8.06 5.98
C GLN A 95 -5.30 -7.03 5.36
N THR A 96 -4.86 -6.04 6.14
CA THR A 96 -3.82 -5.08 5.71
C THR A 96 -2.55 -5.79 5.28
N ALA A 97 -2.06 -6.73 6.08
CA ALA A 97 -0.86 -7.51 5.74
C ALA A 97 -1.00 -8.26 4.40
N LEU A 98 -2.20 -8.75 4.07
CA LEU A 98 -2.45 -9.39 2.77
C LEU A 98 -2.36 -8.39 1.60
N ALA A 99 -2.93 -7.19 1.74
CA ALA A 99 -2.80 -6.15 0.72
C ALA A 99 -1.33 -5.75 0.52
N GLU A 100 -0.59 -5.52 1.61
CA GLU A 100 0.83 -5.16 1.57
C GLU A 100 1.68 -6.22 0.86
N ILE A 101 1.46 -7.52 1.13
CA ILE A 101 2.16 -8.59 0.40
C ILE A 101 1.90 -8.47 -1.11
N GLY A 102 0.66 -8.19 -1.51
CA GLY A 102 0.31 -7.96 -2.91
C GLY A 102 1.07 -6.78 -3.53
N PHE A 103 1.17 -5.66 -2.80
CA PHE A 103 1.93 -4.47 -3.24
C PHE A 103 3.43 -4.74 -3.39
N HIS A 104 4.01 -5.44 -2.42
CA HIS A 104 5.41 -5.86 -2.43
C HIS A 104 5.72 -6.78 -3.61
N LYS A 105 4.88 -7.79 -3.85
CA LYS A 105 5.03 -8.68 -5.01
C LYS A 105 4.95 -7.93 -6.33
N LEU A 106 4.01 -7.00 -6.46
CA LEU A 106 3.88 -6.18 -7.67
C LEU A 106 5.16 -5.36 -7.91
N LYS A 107 5.66 -4.70 -6.87
CA LYS A 107 6.92 -3.94 -6.92
C LYS A 107 8.12 -4.81 -7.25
N GLY A 108 8.13 -6.05 -6.76
CA GLY A 108 9.13 -7.08 -7.07
C GLY A 108 8.95 -7.77 -8.43
N ALA A 109 8.05 -7.27 -9.29
CA ALA A 109 7.71 -7.84 -10.60
C ALA A 109 7.08 -9.25 -10.57
N ASP A 110 6.63 -9.74 -9.40
CA ASP A 110 5.78 -10.93 -9.27
C ASP A 110 4.31 -10.55 -9.50
N ALA A 111 3.97 -10.26 -10.75
CA ALA A 111 2.64 -9.81 -11.13
C ALA A 111 1.55 -10.88 -10.89
N ALA A 112 1.86 -12.16 -11.10
CA ALA A 112 0.91 -13.25 -10.87
C ALA A 112 0.64 -13.47 -9.37
N GLY A 113 1.69 -13.43 -8.54
CA GLY A 113 1.53 -13.49 -7.09
C GLY A 113 0.79 -12.28 -6.53
N ALA A 114 1.09 -11.08 -7.03
CA ALA A 114 0.37 -9.86 -6.68
C ALA A 114 -1.12 -9.95 -7.02
N GLN A 115 -1.47 -10.39 -8.24
CA GLN A 115 -2.87 -10.57 -8.66
C GLN A 115 -3.61 -11.47 -7.66
N LYS A 116 -3.03 -12.65 -7.35
CA LYS A 116 -3.64 -13.61 -6.42
C LYS A 116 -3.91 -12.99 -5.04
N ASP A 117 -2.92 -12.33 -4.46
CA ASP A 117 -3.05 -11.78 -3.10
C ASP A 117 -4.01 -10.58 -3.06
N LEU A 118 -3.98 -9.72 -4.08
CA LEU A 118 -4.87 -8.55 -4.18
C LEU A 118 -6.33 -8.96 -4.42
N GLU A 119 -6.58 -9.98 -5.26
CA GLU A 119 -7.92 -10.56 -5.42
C GLU A 119 -8.42 -11.16 -4.11
N GLN A 120 -7.57 -11.91 -3.39
CA GLN A 120 -7.92 -12.47 -2.08
C GLN A 120 -8.25 -11.36 -1.06
N PHE A 121 -7.48 -10.27 -1.07
CA PHE A 121 -7.75 -9.12 -0.22
C PHE A 121 -9.10 -8.47 -0.55
N LEU A 122 -9.34 -8.15 -1.83
CA LEU A 122 -10.58 -7.50 -2.28
C LEU A 122 -11.83 -8.35 -1.99
N ALA A 123 -11.70 -9.67 -2.02
CA ALA A 123 -12.78 -10.61 -1.70
C ALA A 123 -13.07 -10.72 -0.19
N SER A 124 -12.07 -10.53 0.67
CA SER A 124 -12.19 -10.76 2.12
C SER A 124 -12.27 -9.48 2.97
N ALA A 125 -11.71 -8.36 2.48
CA ALA A 125 -11.67 -7.10 3.20
C ALA A 125 -13.06 -6.46 3.32
N ALA A 126 -13.35 -5.86 4.48
CA ALA A 126 -14.58 -5.10 4.69
C ALA A 126 -14.74 -3.98 3.67
N LYS A 127 -15.98 -3.66 3.25
CA LYS A 127 -16.25 -2.66 2.18
C LYS A 127 -15.58 -1.30 2.41
N GLY A 128 -15.47 -0.86 3.65
CA GLY A 128 -14.82 0.41 4.04
C GLY A 128 -13.33 0.33 4.34
N HIS A 129 -12.67 -0.80 4.07
CA HIS A 129 -11.24 -0.94 4.36
C HIS A 129 -10.41 0.03 3.51
N PRO A 130 -9.53 0.86 4.12
CA PRO A 130 -8.88 1.99 3.44
C PRO A 130 -7.96 1.59 2.27
N LEU A 131 -7.42 0.37 2.28
CA LEU A 131 -6.57 -0.15 1.21
C LEU A 131 -7.32 -0.68 -0.02
N ARG A 132 -8.66 -0.74 -0.01
CA ARG A 132 -9.44 -1.25 -1.17
C ARG A 132 -9.20 -0.49 -2.46
N PRO A 133 -9.22 0.86 -2.48
CA PRO A 133 -8.85 1.62 -3.68
C PRO A 133 -7.47 1.25 -4.25
N PHE A 134 -6.45 1.23 -3.40
CA PHE A 134 -5.07 0.94 -3.78
C PHE A 134 -4.91 -0.49 -4.28
N ALA A 135 -5.60 -1.45 -3.65
CA ALA A 135 -5.60 -2.84 -4.09
C ALA A 135 -6.33 -3.04 -5.42
N GLN A 136 -7.47 -2.36 -5.62
CA GLN A 136 -8.22 -2.43 -6.88
C GLN A 136 -7.40 -1.88 -8.05
N GLU A 137 -6.70 -0.77 -7.83
CA GLU A 137 -5.81 -0.20 -8.82
C GLU A 137 -4.57 -1.09 -9.05
N SER A 138 -3.93 -1.56 -7.98
CA SER A 138 -2.76 -2.45 -8.07
C SER A 138 -3.09 -3.77 -8.77
N LEU A 139 -4.31 -4.27 -8.65
CA LEU A 139 -4.79 -5.42 -9.41
C LEU A 139 -4.80 -5.12 -10.91
N GLY A 140 -5.25 -3.93 -11.31
CA GLY A 140 -5.17 -3.48 -12.71
C GLY A 140 -3.73 -3.45 -13.21
N TYR A 141 -2.78 -2.91 -12.43
CA TYR A 141 -1.36 -2.92 -12.77
C TYR A 141 -0.76 -4.34 -12.84
N ALA A 142 -1.15 -5.24 -11.93
CA ALA A 142 -0.70 -6.63 -11.95
C ALA A 142 -1.20 -7.38 -13.21
N LEU A 143 -2.40 -7.09 -13.68
CA LEU A 143 -2.96 -7.63 -14.92
C LEU A 143 -2.30 -7.01 -16.16
N GLU A 144 -2.03 -5.69 -16.12
CA GLU A 144 -1.30 -4.96 -17.16
C GLU A 144 0.11 -5.54 -17.35
N ALA A 145 0.85 -5.79 -16.27
CA ALA A 145 2.18 -6.40 -16.29
C ALA A 145 2.20 -7.83 -16.84
N GLN A 146 1.06 -8.53 -16.78
CA GLN A 146 0.86 -9.85 -17.40
C GLN A 146 0.38 -9.76 -18.85
N ASN A 147 0.33 -8.56 -19.45
CA ASN A 147 -0.22 -8.28 -20.77
C ASN A 147 -1.71 -8.66 -20.93
N ARG A 148 -2.44 -8.78 -19.82
CA ARG A 148 -3.89 -9.07 -19.79
C ARG A 148 -4.68 -7.77 -19.81
N LEU A 149 -4.58 -7.04 -20.92
CA LEU A 149 -5.02 -5.64 -21.00
C LEU A 149 -6.54 -5.46 -20.84
N ASP A 150 -7.36 -6.39 -21.35
CA ASP A 150 -8.81 -6.30 -21.18
C ASP A 150 -9.23 -6.52 -19.72
N ASP A 151 -8.57 -7.45 -19.03
CA ASP A 151 -8.79 -7.68 -17.60
C ASP A 151 -8.28 -6.49 -16.76
N ALA A 152 -7.14 -5.92 -17.14
CA ALA A 152 -6.61 -4.71 -16.50
C ALA A 152 -7.59 -3.54 -16.63
N LYS A 153 -8.15 -3.33 -17.83
CA LYS A 153 -9.21 -2.33 -18.05
C LYS A 153 -10.40 -2.57 -17.12
N ALA A 154 -10.90 -3.80 -17.05
CA ALA A 154 -12.02 -4.15 -16.18
C ALA A 154 -11.70 -3.91 -14.68
N ALA A 155 -10.47 -4.19 -14.25
CA ALA A 155 -10.02 -3.90 -12.89
C ALA A 155 -9.93 -2.39 -12.62
N PHE A 156 -9.46 -1.58 -13.57
CA PHE A 156 -9.44 -0.13 -13.41
C PHE A 156 -10.84 0.49 -13.41
N GLU A 157 -11.77 -0.04 -14.22
CA GLU A 157 -13.15 0.45 -14.26
C GLU A 157 -13.88 0.29 -12.92
N LYS A 158 -13.55 -0.76 -12.14
CA LYS A 158 -14.09 -0.98 -10.79
C LYS A 158 -13.68 0.08 -9.76
N LEU A 159 -12.74 0.97 -10.08
CA LEU A 159 -12.45 2.13 -9.22
C LEU A 159 -13.66 3.07 -9.11
N ARG A 160 -14.58 3.06 -10.09
CA ARG A 160 -15.85 3.81 -10.00
C ARG A 160 -16.72 3.33 -8.85
N ASP A 161 -16.76 2.02 -8.60
CA ASP A 161 -17.52 1.41 -7.50
C ASP A 161 -16.92 1.74 -6.11
N LEU A 162 -15.71 2.32 -6.10
CA LEU A 162 -15.00 2.79 -4.92
C LEU A 162 -15.00 4.32 -4.82
N GLU A 163 -15.93 4.98 -5.51
CA GLU A 163 -16.07 6.45 -5.54
C GLU A 163 -14.83 7.18 -6.11
N LEU A 164 -14.11 6.54 -7.04
CA LEU A 164 -12.94 7.11 -7.71
C LEU A 164 -13.10 7.16 -9.24
N PRO A 165 -14.11 7.86 -9.77
CA PRO A 165 -14.37 7.91 -11.21
C PRO A 165 -13.25 8.58 -12.01
N ALA A 166 -12.68 9.69 -11.50
CA ALA A 166 -11.57 10.37 -12.15
C ALA A 166 -10.37 9.43 -12.34
N ARG A 167 -10.02 8.67 -11.29
CA ARG A 167 -8.94 7.69 -11.33
C ARG A 167 -9.25 6.58 -12.32
N ALA A 168 -10.47 6.05 -12.34
CA ALA A 168 -10.90 5.03 -13.29
C ALA A 168 -10.72 5.51 -14.74
N ASP A 169 -11.21 6.71 -15.07
CA ASP A 169 -11.15 7.28 -16.41
C ASP A 169 -9.69 7.52 -16.85
N TYR A 170 -8.85 8.04 -15.95
CA TYR A 170 -7.42 8.20 -16.19
C TYR A 170 -6.72 6.88 -16.51
N GLN A 171 -6.95 5.85 -15.69
CA GLN A 171 -6.31 4.55 -15.84
C GLN A 171 -6.70 3.88 -17.18
N VAL A 172 -7.99 3.95 -17.54
CA VAL A 172 -8.48 3.43 -18.82
C VAL A 172 -7.89 4.21 -20.00
N ALA A 173 -7.82 5.53 -19.91
CA ALA A 173 -7.22 6.37 -20.96
C ALA A 173 -5.72 6.12 -21.11
N ARG A 174 -4.98 5.95 -20.00
CA ARG A 174 -3.56 5.56 -20.02
C ARG A 174 -3.39 4.21 -20.71
N LEU A 175 -4.22 3.23 -20.40
CA LEU A 175 -4.14 1.90 -21.00
C LEU A 175 -4.44 1.96 -22.51
N ALA A 176 -5.41 2.76 -22.94
CA ALA A 176 -5.68 3.01 -24.35
C ALA A 176 -4.46 3.61 -25.08
N LEU A 177 -3.72 4.49 -24.42
CA LEU A 177 -2.49 5.08 -24.96
C LEU A 177 -1.38 4.02 -25.13
N LEU A 178 -1.21 3.13 -24.13
CA LEU A 178 -0.27 2.01 -24.22
C LEU A 178 -0.63 1.04 -25.36
N GLN A 179 -1.92 0.87 -25.63
CA GLN A 179 -2.43 0.09 -26.75
C GLN A 179 -2.32 0.80 -28.12
N GLY A 180 -1.86 2.05 -28.16
CA GLY A 180 -1.76 2.84 -29.39
C GLY A 180 -3.12 3.19 -30.01
N LYS A 181 -4.19 3.24 -29.21
CA LYS A 181 -5.53 3.58 -29.72
C LYS A 181 -5.57 5.02 -30.21
N PRO A 182 -6.18 5.30 -31.38
CA PRO A 182 -6.14 6.62 -32.01
C PRO A 182 -6.84 7.71 -31.18
N ASP A 183 -7.81 7.34 -30.37
CA ASP A 183 -8.59 8.24 -29.52
C ASP A 183 -8.01 8.42 -28.10
N ALA A 184 -6.93 7.73 -27.74
CA ALA A 184 -6.41 7.71 -26.38
C ALA A 184 -6.02 9.10 -25.83
N ARG A 185 -5.46 9.97 -26.69
CA ARG A 185 -5.17 11.37 -26.29
C ARG A 185 -6.44 12.14 -25.98
N GLN A 186 -7.48 12.00 -26.80
CA GLN A 186 -8.77 12.62 -26.55
C GLN A 186 -9.39 12.09 -25.25
N GLN A 187 -9.20 10.80 -24.93
CA GLN A 187 -9.64 10.25 -23.65
C GLN A 187 -8.94 10.93 -22.46
N LEU A 188 -7.61 11.12 -22.51
CA LEU A 188 -6.88 11.84 -21.47
C LEU A 188 -7.31 13.31 -21.36
N GLU A 189 -7.58 13.99 -22.48
CA GLU A 189 -8.12 15.34 -22.46
C GLU A 189 -9.51 15.42 -21.80
N ARG A 190 -10.35 14.40 -22.02
CA ARG A 190 -11.67 14.32 -21.36
C ARG A 190 -11.53 14.17 -19.85
N VAL A 191 -10.57 13.39 -19.36
CA VAL A 191 -10.29 13.27 -17.92
C VAL A 191 -10.11 14.64 -17.27
N ALA A 192 -9.28 15.50 -17.87
CA ALA A 192 -9.03 16.85 -17.36
C ALA A 192 -10.28 17.75 -17.39
N LYS A 193 -11.15 17.58 -18.39
CA LYS A 193 -12.37 18.38 -18.57
C LYS A 193 -13.52 17.91 -17.67
N GLU A 194 -13.66 16.61 -17.47
CA GLU A 194 -14.77 15.99 -16.73
C GLU A 194 -14.50 15.95 -15.23
N HIS A 195 -13.23 15.91 -14.82
CA HIS A 195 -12.81 15.84 -13.41
C HIS A 195 -11.93 17.03 -12.97
N PRO A 196 -12.33 18.29 -13.22
CA PRO A 196 -11.46 19.45 -13.00
C PRO A 196 -11.11 19.71 -11.52
N LYS A 197 -11.78 19.04 -10.59
CA LYS A 197 -11.55 19.15 -9.14
C LYS A 197 -10.57 18.11 -8.61
N ASP A 198 -10.31 17.04 -9.36
CA ASP A 198 -9.39 15.97 -9.00
C ASP A 198 -7.97 16.31 -9.46
N LEU A 199 -7.41 17.36 -8.85
CA LEU A 199 -6.19 18.03 -9.33
C LEU A 199 -5.01 17.07 -9.55
N ASP A 200 -4.86 16.05 -8.70
CA ASP A 200 -3.80 15.04 -8.86
C ASP A 200 -3.98 14.21 -10.12
N VAL A 201 -5.21 13.77 -10.41
CA VAL A 201 -5.54 12.99 -11.60
C VAL A 201 -5.41 13.85 -12.86
N VAL A 202 -5.86 15.11 -12.79
CA VAL A 202 -5.73 16.07 -13.90
C VAL A 202 -4.26 16.31 -14.24
N ARG A 203 -3.41 16.50 -13.22
CA ARG A 203 -1.97 16.66 -13.40
C ARG A 203 -1.36 15.43 -14.07
N GLU A 204 -1.65 14.23 -13.57
CA GLU A 204 -1.17 12.96 -14.16
C GLU A 204 -1.64 12.77 -15.62
N ALA A 205 -2.87 13.17 -15.94
CA ALA A 205 -3.41 13.11 -17.31
C ALA A 205 -2.66 14.06 -18.25
N ASN A 206 -2.40 15.29 -17.81
CA ASN A 206 -1.65 16.29 -18.58
C ASN A 206 -0.18 15.88 -18.78
N GLU A 207 0.49 15.42 -17.72
CA GLU A 207 1.87 14.88 -17.82
C GLU A 207 1.94 13.75 -18.84
N ARG A 208 0.94 12.86 -18.86
CA ARG A 208 0.88 11.76 -19.82
C ARG A 208 0.66 12.25 -21.25
N LEU A 209 -0.21 13.25 -21.45
CA LEU A 209 -0.43 13.88 -22.75
C LEU A 209 0.86 14.51 -23.29
N GLU A 210 1.56 15.27 -22.45
CA GLU A 210 2.84 15.88 -22.78
C GLU A 210 3.87 14.84 -23.18
N LEU A 211 4.08 13.80 -22.34
CA LEU A 211 5.00 12.70 -22.65
C LEU A 211 4.65 12.00 -23.97
N SER A 212 3.36 11.83 -24.29
CA SER A 212 2.93 11.22 -25.55
C SER A 212 3.21 12.09 -26.78
N SER A 213 3.42 13.40 -26.60
CA SER A 213 3.69 14.36 -27.67
C SER A 213 5.19 14.53 -27.95
N LEU A 214 6.05 14.09 -27.03
CA LEU A 214 7.49 14.17 -27.21
C LEU A 214 7.95 13.24 -28.35
N PRO A 215 8.94 13.68 -29.16
CA PRO A 215 9.53 12.79 -30.16
C PRO A 215 10.18 11.58 -29.45
N PRO A 216 10.18 10.39 -30.08
CA PRO A 216 10.83 9.21 -29.50
C PRO A 216 12.30 9.52 -29.23
N VAL A 217 12.74 9.31 -27.99
CA VAL A 217 14.14 9.52 -27.60
C VAL A 217 15.00 8.56 -28.42
N ALA A 218 15.87 9.10 -29.27
CA ALA A 218 16.80 8.28 -30.04
C ALA A 218 17.67 7.45 -29.07
N PRO A 219 17.86 6.14 -29.30
CA PRO A 219 18.74 5.32 -28.47
C PRO A 219 20.13 5.96 -28.38
N GLY A 220 20.52 6.40 -27.18
CA GLY A 220 21.82 7.03 -26.92
C GLY A 220 21.80 8.48 -26.43
N GLN A 221 20.65 9.16 -26.40
CA GLN A 221 20.55 10.55 -25.90
C GLN A 221 20.19 10.68 -24.42
N ALA A 222 19.83 9.59 -23.74
CA ALA A 222 19.68 9.56 -22.28
C ALA A 222 21.07 9.50 -21.60
N LYS A 223 21.91 10.51 -21.81
CA LYS A 223 23.07 10.74 -20.94
C LYS A 223 22.57 11.49 -19.72
N ALA A 224 22.67 10.86 -18.55
CA ALA A 224 22.60 11.55 -17.26
C ALA A 224 23.49 12.80 -17.32
N PRO A 225 23.08 13.95 -16.76
CA PRO A 225 23.94 15.12 -16.67
C PRO A 225 25.27 14.68 -16.03
N ALA A 226 26.37 14.86 -16.75
CA ALA A 226 27.69 14.53 -16.23
C ALA A 226 27.88 15.28 -14.91
N ALA A 227 28.16 14.53 -13.83
CA ALA A 227 28.53 15.11 -12.55
C ALA A 227 29.69 16.08 -12.77
N LYS A 228 29.51 17.35 -12.37
CA LYS A 228 30.59 18.32 -12.33
C LYS A 228 31.72 17.73 -11.48
N PRO A 229 32.97 17.70 -11.96
CA PRO A 229 34.08 17.19 -11.15
C PRO A 229 34.21 18.06 -9.89
N GLU A 230 34.21 17.40 -8.73
CA GLU A 230 34.47 18.02 -7.45
C GLU A 230 35.83 18.76 -7.48
N PRO A 231 35.94 19.98 -6.91
CA PRO A 231 37.20 20.67 -6.81
C PRO A 231 38.21 19.84 -6.02
N LYS A 232 39.35 19.52 -6.64
CA LYS A 232 40.47 18.85 -5.99
C LYS A 232 40.90 19.62 -4.75
N GLU A 233 40.81 18.94 -3.61
CA GLU A 233 41.32 19.41 -2.32
C GLU A 233 42.82 19.72 -2.43
N ALA A 234 43.21 20.94 -2.05
CA ALA A 234 44.59 21.40 -2.10
C ALA A 234 45.44 20.71 -1.02
N PRO A 235 46.71 20.37 -1.30
CA PRO A 235 47.52 19.61 -0.35
C PRO A 235 48.04 20.47 0.81
N GLY A 236 47.72 20.03 2.03
CA GLY A 236 48.60 20.04 3.21
C GLY A 236 49.07 21.39 3.76
N LYS A 237 48.40 21.88 4.81
CA LYS A 237 49.05 22.74 5.82
C LYS A 237 49.71 21.86 6.89
N LYS A 238 51.05 21.94 6.96
CA LYS A 238 51.88 21.33 8.00
C LYS A 238 51.50 21.82 9.40
N PRO A 239 51.69 21.01 10.46
CA PRO A 239 51.42 21.40 11.83
C PRO A 239 52.49 22.39 12.32
N GLN A 240 52.08 23.59 12.71
CA GLN A 240 52.98 24.56 13.34
C GLN A 240 52.92 24.37 14.86
N GLY A 241 54.11 24.15 15.43
CA GLY A 241 54.28 23.65 16.79
C GLY A 241 54.01 24.65 17.90
N LYS A 242 53.87 24.05 19.09
CA LYS A 242 53.95 24.63 20.43
C LYS A 242 54.96 25.79 20.52
N LYS A 243 54.53 26.92 21.11
CA LYS A 243 55.38 27.70 22.01
C LYS A 243 54.55 28.27 23.18
N GLN A 244 55.16 28.11 24.35
CA GLN A 244 54.79 28.58 25.68
C GLN A 244 54.59 30.10 25.74
N LYS A 245 53.66 30.54 26.59
CA LYS A 245 53.93 31.27 27.84
C LYS A 245 52.68 31.27 28.72
#